data_AF-A0A7S0T3K5-F1
#
_entry.id   AF-A0A7S0T3K5-F1
#
_cell.length_a   1.000
_cell.length_b   1.000
_cell.length_c   1.000
_cell.angle_alpha   90.00
_cell.angle_beta   90.00
_cell.angle_gamma   90.00
#
_symmetry.space_group_name_H-M   'P 1'
#
loop_
_entity.id
_entity.type
_entity.pdbx_description
1 polymer ?
#
loop_
_entity_poly.entity_id
_entity_poly.type
_entity_poly.pdbx_seq_one_letter_code
_entity_poly.pdbx_strand_id
1 'polypeptide(L)'
;MFRLAGARGAPVGFMCFHGLHLHVEDIRALCTEFPDTPVLMDHFGFCKGVEDDTNWPALLSLAQFPQVTVKASAQFRVLPSGVASEWPYPTTGPQLRQLLDTFGTRRVVWGSDFPYVSEQCGYERAAVIVDACGAGLSPEERAAVMGGNLSAMFPGGWY
;
A
#
# COMPACT_ATOMS: atom_id res chain seq x y z
N MET A 1 -13.38 16.26 10.08
CA MET A 1 -13.24 15.88 8.66
C MET A 1 -13.22 14.37 8.48
N PHE A 2 -12.37 13.61 9.19
CA PHE A 2 -12.27 12.14 9.09
C PHE A 2 -13.62 11.41 9.20
N ARG A 3 -14.37 11.61 10.30
CA ARG A 3 -15.74 11.08 10.49
C ARG A 3 -16.69 11.38 9.32
N LEU A 4 -16.59 12.56 8.72
CA LEU A 4 -17.47 12.96 7.62
C LEU A 4 -17.14 12.18 6.34
N ALA A 5 -15.86 11.86 6.10
CA ALA A 5 -15.45 11.01 4.99
C ALA A 5 -16.03 9.61 5.13
N GLY A 6 -15.96 9.00 6.32
CA GLY A 6 -16.59 7.70 6.61
C GLY A 6 -18.10 7.71 6.40
N ALA A 7 -18.80 8.75 6.87
CA ALA A 7 -20.24 8.93 6.64
C ALA A 7 -20.64 9.05 5.16
N ARG A 8 -19.66 9.23 4.25
CA ARG A 8 -19.85 9.31 2.79
C ARG A 8 -19.16 8.17 2.04
N GLY A 9 -18.56 7.21 2.74
CA GLY A 9 -17.79 6.14 2.13
C GLY A 9 -16.56 6.64 1.35
N ALA A 10 -16.08 7.86 1.62
CA ALA A 10 -14.91 8.42 0.96
C ALA A 10 -13.65 7.93 1.68
N PRO A 11 -12.74 7.19 1.00
CA PRO A 11 -11.50 6.75 1.62
C PRO A 11 -10.58 7.92 1.94
N VAL A 12 -9.89 7.84 3.08
CA VAL A 12 -8.88 8.81 3.48
C VAL A 12 -7.50 8.20 3.26
N GLY A 13 -6.70 8.84 2.40
CA GLY A 13 -5.32 8.46 2.15
C GLY A 13 -4.37 9.00 3.22
N PHE A 14 -3.46 8.15 3.71
CA PHE A 14 -2.38 8.55 4.61
C PHE A 14 -1.02 8.36 3.94
N MET A 15 -0.32 9.48 3.76
CA MET A 15 0.98 9.55 3.10
C MET A 15 2.06 9.92 4.13
N CYS A 16 2.72 8.92 4.71
CA CYS A 16 3.71 9.10 5.78
C CYS A 16 5.15 9.23 5.23
N PHE A 17 5.38 10.20 4.34
CA PHE A 17 6.64 10.33 3.57
C PHE A 17 7.91 10.39 4.43
N HIS A 18 7.83 11.00 5.63
CA HIS A 18 8.96 11.15 6.55
C HIS A 18 9.05 10.07 7.64
N GLY A 19 8.23 9.02 7.54
CA GLY A 19 8.21 7.89 8.46
C GLY A 19 6.88 7.72 9.20
N LEU A 20 6.40 6.48 9.24
CA LEU A 20 5.12 6.13 9.86
C LEU A 20 5.11 6.29 11.39
N HIS A 21 6.24 6.08 12.07
CA HIS A 21 6.37 6.22 13.53
C HIS A 21 5.95 7.58 14.06
N LEU A 22 6.02 8.65 13.24
CA LEU A 22 5.58 9.99 13.60
C LEU A 22 4.05 10.12 13.72
N HIS A 23 3.30 9.18 13.13
CA HIS A 23 1.85 9.31 12.93
C HIS A 23 1.06 8.04 13.30
N VAL A 24 1.73 6.92 13.54
CA VAL A 24 1.05 5.62 13.72
C VAL A 24 0.05 5.63 14.87
N GLU A 25 0.35 6.31 15.97
CA GLU A 25 -0.56 6.38 17.12
C GLU A 25 -1.77 7.27 16.83
N ASP A 26 -1.60 8.37 16.10
CA ASP A 26 -2.74 9.20 15.64
C ASP A 26 -3.63 8.41 14.67
N ILE A 27 -3.02 7.63 13.77
CA ILE A 27 -3.74 6.75 12.83
C ILE A 27 -4.53 5.69 13.60
N ARG A 28 -3.93 5.04 14.61
CA ARG A 28 -4.63 4.10 15.48
C ARG A 28 -5.83 4.76 16.17
N ALA A 29 -5.63 5.94 16.76
CA ALA A 29 -6.70 6.65 17.44
C ALA A 29 -7.87 6.95 16.50
N LEU A 30 -7.59 7.44 15.28
CA LEU A 30 -8.62 7.68 14.26
C LEU A 30 -9.35 6.40 13.84
N CYS A 31 -8.62 5.31 13.60
CA CYS A 31 -9.20 4.03 13.21
C CYS A 31 -10.04 3.39 14.33
N THR A 32 -9.64 3.57 15.59
CA THR A 32 -10.41 3.12 16.76
C THR A 32 -11.68 3.95 16.95
N GLU A 33 -11.58 5.27 16.85
CA GLU A 33 -12.73 6.17 17.08
C GLU A 33 -13.75 6.13 15.93
N PHE A 34 -13.28 5.94 14.69
CA PHE A 34 -14.13 5.97 13.50
C PHE A 34 -13.95 4.71 12.63
N PRO A 35 -14.43 3.54 13.09
CA PRO A 35 -14.25 2.26 12.39
C PRO A 35 -14.87 2.22 10.98
N ASP A 36 -15.88 3.04 10.72
CA ASP A 36 -16.57 3.10 9.44
C ASP A 36 -15.87 3.98 8.38
N THR A 37 -14.73 4.61 8.70
CA THR A 37 -14.00 5.46 7.74
C THR A 37 -12.96 4.63 6.98
N PRO A 38 -13.09 4.41 5.66
CA PRO A 38 -12.10 3.65 4.91
C PRO A 38 -10.75 4.37 4.89
N VAL A 39 -9.67 3.63 5.08
CA VAL A 39 -8.29 4.17 5.11
C VAL A 39 -7.46 3.51 4.03
N LEU A 40 -6.67 4.33 3.32
CA LEU A 40 -5.68 3.87 2.35
C LEU A 40 -4.29 4.31 2.78
N MET A 41 -3.45 3.37 3.21
CA MET A 41 -2.04 3.62 3.49
C MET A 41 -1.27 3.69 2.18
N ASP A 42 -0.73 4.86 1.84
CA ASP A 42 -0.01 5.04 0.58
C ASP A 42 1.39 4.39 0.61
N HIS A 43 1.82 3.89 -0.55
CA HIS A 43 3.21 3.50 -0.86
C HIS A 43 3.88 2.59 0.18
N PHE A 44 3.26 1.46 0.55
CA PHE A 44 3.78 0.58 1.62
C PHE A 44 4.04 1.31 2.95
N GLY A 45 3.28 2.38 3.25
CA GLY A 45 3.55 3.25 4.41
C GLY A 45 4.89 3.98 4.36
N PHE A 46 5.51 4.09 3.17
CA PHE A 46 6.90 4.51 2.96
C PHE A 46 7.96 3.67 3.67
N CYS A 47 7.63 2.44 4.07
CA CYS A 47 8.57 1.54 4.72
C CYS A 47 9.58 0.99 3.71
N LYS A 48 10.87 1.03 4.04
CA LYS A 48 12.01 0.71 3.18
C LYS A 48 12.60 -0.67 3.49
N GLY A 49 11.85 -1.73 3.19
CA GLY A 49 12.22 -3.12 3.45
C GLY A 49 11.53 -3.74 4.65
N VAL A 50 11.68 -5.06 4.80
CA VAL A 50 11.02 -5.86 5.85
C VAL A 50 11.88 -6.07 7.11
N GLU A 51 13.22 -6.04 6.97
CA GLU A 51 14.16 -6.31 8.06
C GLU A 51 14.70 -5.02 8.70
N ASP A 52 15.14 -4.07 7.87
CA ASP A 52 15.88 -2.89 8.32
C ASP A 52 15.01 -1.69 8.70
N ASP A 53 13.70 -1.73 8.41
CA ASP A 53 12.79 -0.62 8.69
C ASP A 53 11.96 -0.87 9.96
N THR A 54 12.29 -0.12 11.01
CA THR A 54 11.54 -0.11 12.28
C THR A 54 10.06 0.26 12.14
N ASN A 55 9.66 0.93 11.04
CA ASN A 55 8.26 1.23 10.74
C ASN A 55 7.50 0.03 10.18
N TRP A 56 8.18 -0.99 9.65
CA TRP A 56 7.52 -2.13 9.01
C TRP A 56 6.60 -2.90 9.97
N PRO A 57 7.02 -3.29 11.19
CA PRO A 57 6.10 -3.87 12.17
C PRO A 57 4.95 -2.94 12.53
N ALA A 58 5.18 -1.62 12.59
CA ALA A 58 4.14 -0.64 12.87
C ALA A 58 3.08 -0.62 11.77
N LEU A 59 3.47 -0.65 10.50
CA LEU A 59 2.55 -0.78 9.37
C LEU A 59 1.73 -2.06 9.46
N LEU A 60 2.38 -3.22 9.63
CA LEU A 60 1.70 -4.51 9.71
C LEU A 60 0.69 -4.57 10.85
N SER A 61 1.00 -3.94 11.99
CA SER A 61 0.09 -3.89 13.12
C SER A 61 -1.22 -3.13 12.84
N LEU A 62 -1.28 -2.29 11.79
CA LEU A 62 -2.51 -1.64 11.36
C LEU A 62 -3.50 -2.62 10.73
N ALA A 63 -3.09 -3.84 10.39
CA ALA A 63 -3.98 -4.87 9.86
C ALA A 63 -5.09 -5.28 10.83
N GLN A 64 -4.93 -5.01 12.13
CA GLN A 64 -5.98 -5.18 13.15
C GLN A 64 -7.24 -4.33 12.87
N PHE A 65 -7.10 -3.25 12.11
CA PHE A 65 -8.19 -2.37 11.71
C PHE A 65 -8.75 -2.83 10.36
N PRO A 66 -9.97 -3.39 10.30
CA PRO A 66 -10.53 -3.98 9.08
C PRO A 66 -10.72 -2.97 7.95
N GLN A 67 -10.87 -1.67 8.27
CA GLN A 67 -11.05 -0.58 7.32
C GLN A 67 -9.75 -0.08 6.67
N VAL A 68 -8.58 -0.57 7.12
CA VAL A 68 -7.27 -0.18 6.57
C VAL A 68 -6.91 -1.07 5.38
N THR A 69 -6.67 -0.43 4.24
CA THR A 69 -6.10 -1.01 3.01
C THR A 69 -4.71 -0.43 2.77
N VAL A 70 -3.80 -1.21 2.20
CA VAL A 70 -2.45 -0.75 1.84
C VAL A 70 -2.29 -0.65 0.33
N LYS A 71 -1.73 0.46 -0.13
CA LYS A 71 -1.38 0.68 -1.54
C LYS A 71 0.07 0.23 -1.78
N ALA A 72 0.24 -0.97 -2.33
CA ALA A 72 1.51 -1.49 -2.81
C ALA A 72 1.93 -0.80 -4.11
N SER A 73 2.49 0.40 -3.97
CA SER A 73 2.77 1.34 -5.07
C SER A 73 4.12 2.03 -4.88
N ALA A 74 4.63 2.66 -5.94
CA ALA A 74 5.90 3.38 -5.92
C ALA A 74 7.08 2.56 -5.39
N GLN A 75 7.25 1.33 -5.88
CA GLN A 75 8.28 0.37 -5.43
C GLN A 75 9.69 0.98 -5.41
N PHE A 76 9.98 1.90 -6.34
CA PHE A 76 11.25 2.66 -6.40
C PHE A 76 11.50 3.59 -5.18
N ARG A 77 10.50 3.89 -4.36
CA ARG A 77 10.61 4.75 -3.16
C ARG A 77 10.85 3.99 -1.86
N VAL A 78 10.56 2.69 -1.87
CA VAL A 78 10.47 1.83 -0.67
C VAL A 78 11.59 0.78 -0.64
N LEU A 79 12.68 1.06 -1.35
CA LEU A 79 13.88 0.23 -1.33
C LEU A 79 14.66 0.48 -0.03
N PRO A 80 15.28 -0.57 0.56
CA PRO A 80 16.20 -0.39 1.68
C PRO A 80 17.34 0.58 1.35
N SER A 81 17.87 1.23 2.37
CA SER A 81 18.97 2.18 2.19
C SER A 81 20.21 1.48 1.62
N GLY A 82 20.83 2.08 0.61
CA GLY A 82 22.02 1.52 -0.04
C GLY A 82 21.76 0.43 -1.09
N VAL A 83 20.49 0.05 -1.30
CA VAL A 83 20.10 -0.87 -2.39
C VAL A 83 19.92 -0.08 -3.68
N ALA A 84 20.47 -0.60 -4.78
CA ALA A 84 20.31 0.00 -6.10
C ALA A 84 18.84 0.00 -6.55
N SER A 85 18.40 1.10 -7.15
CA SER A 85 17.06 1.25 -7.72
C SER A 85 16.98 0.61 -9.10
N GLU A 86 17.08 -0.72 -9.12
CA GLU A 86 17.04 -1.51 -10.35
C GLU A 86 15.72 -2.26 -10.48
N TRP A 87 15.06 -2.11 -11.63
CA TRP A 87 13.88 -2.91 -11.97
C TRP A 87 14.27 -4.40 -12.02
N PRO A 88 13.49 -5.33 -11.44
CA PRO A 88 12.10 -5.18 -10.97
C PRO A 88 11.95 -4.89 -9.47
N TYR A 89 12.93 -4.25 -8.83
CA TYR A 89 12.90 -3.93 -7.40
C TYR A 89 12.68 -5.17 -6.53
N PRO A 90 13.52 -6.22 -6.66
CA PRO A 90 13.27 -7.54 -6.05
C PRO A 90 13.11 -7.50 -4.52
N THR A 91 13.70 -6.50 -3.84
CA THR A 91 13.53 -6.30 -2.39
C THR A 91 12.10 -5.95 -1.98
N THR A 92 11.25 -5.50 -2.91
CA THR A 92 9.84 -5.19 -2.66
C THR A 92 8.91 -6.41 -2.77
N GLY A 93 9.39 -7.52 -3.34
CA GLY A 93 8.65 -8.78 -3.42
C GLY A 93 8.25 -9.32 -2.04
N PRO A 94 9.21 -9.50 -1.10
CA PRO A 94 8.92 -9.88 0.28
C PRO A 94 7.96 -8.92 0.99
N GLN A 95 8.11 -7.61 0.76
CA GLN A 95 7.19 -6.60 1.32
C GLN A 95 5.75 -6.84 0.84
N LEU A 96 5.54 -6.99 -0.48
CA LEU A 96 4.22 -7.23 -1.05
C LEU A 96 3.62 -8.55 -0.55
N ARG A 97 4.41 -9.64 -0.51
CA ARG A 97 3.96 -10.93 0.01
C ARG A 97 3.48 -10.82 1.47
N GLN A 98 4.29 -10.20 2.33
CA GLN A 98 3.94 -10.05 3.74
C GLN A 98 2.74 -9.12 3.97
N LEU A 99 2.54 -8.10 3.13
CA LEU A 99 1.30 -7.30 3.15
C LEU A 99 0.08 -8.17 2.83
N LEU A 100 0.15 -9.00 1.79
CA LEU A 100 -0.95 -9.89 1.42
C LEU A 100 -1.24 -10.92 2.51
N ASP A 101 -0.21 -11.47 3.16
CA ASP A 101 -0.37 -12.45 4.23
C ASP A 101 -0.96 -11.83 5.51
N THR A 102 -0.61 -10.57 5.79
CA THR A 102 -1.02 -9.89 7.03
C THR A 102 -2.36 -9.18 6.91
N PHE A 103 -2.55 -8.40 5.84
CA PHE A 103 -3.80 -7.68 5.59
C PHE A 103 -4.84 -8.57 4.91
N GLY A 104 -4.41 -9.64 4.25
CA GLY A 104 -5.27 -10.41 3.36
C GLY A 104 -5.39 -9.74 1.99
N THR A 105 -5.51 -10.57 0.96
CA THR A 105 -5.56 -10.17 -0.44
C THR A 105 -6.53 -9.04 -0.74
N ARG A 106 -7.70 -8.98 -0.06
CA ARG A 106 -8.75 -7.99 -0.31
C ARG A 106 -8.43 -6.57 0.18
N ARG A 107 -7.35 -6.39 0.94
CA ARG A 107 -6.94 -5.12 1.55
C ARG A 107 -5.56 -4.65 1.05
N VAL A 108 -5.17 -5.10 -0.14
CA VAL A 108 -3.99 -4.60 -0.84
C VAL A 108 -4.38 -4.16 -2.24
N VAL A 109 -4.02 -2.95 -2.61
CA VAL A 109 -4.24 -2.40 -3.97
C VAL A 109 -2.91 -1.98 -4.58
N TRP A 110 -2.81 -1.98 -5.90
CA TRP A 110 -1.63 -1.49 -6.61
C TRP A 110 -1.85 -0.10 -7.22
N GLY A 111 -0.76 0.64 -7.41
CA GLY A 111 -0.73 1.86 -8.20
C GLY A 111 0.68 2.21 -8.68
N SER A 112 0.80 2.89 -9.82
CA SER A 112 2.10 3.15 -10.44
C SER A 112 2.90 4.30 -9.83
N ASP A 113 2.23 5.29 -9.24
CA ASP A 113 2.80 6.59 -8.87
C ASP A 113 3.24 7.44 -10.09
N PHE A 114 2.51 7.33 -11.20
CA PHE A 114 2.63 8.29 -12.31
C PHE A 114 2.27 9.72 -11.84
N PRO A 115 3.03 10.77 -12.23
CA PRO A 115 4.07 10.77 -13.26
C PRO A 115 5.47 10.36 -12.80
N TYR A 116 5.73 10.26 -11.50
CA TYR A 116 7.08 10.05 -10.95
C TYR A 116 7.74 8.74 -11.41
N VAL A 117 6.95 7.69 -11.63
CA VAL A 117 7.45 6.42 -12.15
C VAL A 117 8.12 6.54 -13.54
N SER A 118 7.82 7.62 -14.29
CA SER A 118 8.37 7.87 -15.63
C SER A 118 9.89 8.05 -15.63
N GLU A 119 10.44 8.66 -14.58
CA GLU A 119 11.88 8.86 -14.40
C GLU A 119 12.59 7.63 -13.82
N GLN A 120 11.84 6.55 -13.56
CA GLN A 120 12.31 5.34 -12.90
C GLN A 120 12.28 4.18 -13.88
N CYS A 121 11.34 3.24 -13.72
CA CYS A 121 11.15 2.14 -14.67
C CYS A 121 10.19 2.50 -15.83
N GLY A 122 9.42 3.58 -15.74
CA GLY A 122 8.36 3.90 -16.71
C GLY A 122 7.06 3.14 -16.43
N TYR A 123 5.94 3.66 -16.96
CA TYR A 123 4.60 3.15 -16.66
C TYR A 123 4.42 1.68 -17.09
N GLU A 124 4.88 1.31 -18.28
CA GLU A 124 4.72 -0.05 -18.81
C GLU A 124 5.37 -1.12 -17.92
N ARG A 125 6.61 -0.87 -17.48
CA ARG A 125 7.33 -1.78 -16.57
C ARG A 125 6.74 -1.77 -15.15
N ALA A 126 6.21 -0.64 -14.71
CA ALA A 126 5.49 -0.56 -13.43
C ALA A 126 4.20 -1.38 -13.46
N ALA A 127 3.45 -1.35 -14.56
CA ALA A 127 2.16 -2.04 -14.69
C ALA A 127 2.23 -3.58 -14.55
N VAL A 128 3.43 -4.16 -14.68
CA VAL A 128 3.67 -5.60 -14.51
C VAL A 128 4.53 -5.92 -13.28
N ILE A 129 4.78 -4.93 -12.41
CA ILE A 129 5.75 -5.08 -11.31
C ILE A 129 5.34 -6.13 -10.27
N VAL A 130 4.04 -6.32 -10.03
CA VAL A 130 3.54 -7.30 -9.06
C VAL A 130 3.89 -8.74 -9.45
N ASP A 131 4.06 -9.00 -10.75
CA ASP A 131 4.49 -10.29 -11.29
C ASP A 131 6.02 -10.41 -11.29
N ALA A 132 6.73 -9.29 -11.47
CA ALA A 132 8.18 -9.26 -11.67
C ALA A 132 9.00 -9.11 -10.37
N CYS A 133 8.44 -8.51 -9.31
CA CYS A 133 9.17 -8.22 -8.07
C CYS A 133 9.46 -9.45 -7.20
N GLY A 134 8.98 -10.63 -7.57
CA GLY A 134 9.22 -11.88 -6.84
C GLY A 134 8.27 -12.15 -5.67
N ALA A 135 7.13 -11.46 -5.60
CA ALA A 135 6.13 -11.66 -4.55
C ALA A 135 5.33 -12.98 -4.68
N GLY A 136 5.32 -13.61 -5.86
CA GLY A 136 4.70 -14.93 -6.08
C GLY A 136 3.17 -14.94 -5.93
N LEU A 137 2.48 -13.92 -6.45
CA LEU A 137 1.02 -13.82 -6.36
C LEU A 137 0.33 -14.93 -7.17
N SER A 138 -0.75 -15.49 -6.63
CA SER A 138 -1.67 -16.32 -7.43
C SER A 138 -2.40 -15.48 -8.48
N PRO A 139 -3.01 -16.09 -9.52
CA PRO A 139 -3.85 -15.38 -10.49
C PRO A 139 -4.98 -14.58 -9.83
N GLU A 140 -5.60 -15.13 -8.79
CA GLU A 140 -6.67 -14.49 -8.02
C GLU A 140 -6.15 -13.29 -7.21
N GLU A 141 -5.00 -13.45 -6.55
CA GLU A 141 -4.37 -12.35 -5.82
C GLU A 141 -3.98 -11.21 -6.75
N ARG A 142 -3.39 -11.54 -7.89
CA ARG A 142 -3.02 -10.57 -8.93
C ARG A 142 -4.23 -9.78 -9.42
N ALA A 143 -5.32 -10.46 -9.76
CA ALA A 143 -6.54 -9.80 -10.24
C ALA A 143 -7.16 -8.87 -9.18
N ALA A 144 -7.15 -9.29 -7.92
CA ALA A 144 -7.63 -8.47 -6.81
C ALA A 144 -6.76 -7.21 -6.62
N VAL A 145 -5.44 -7.38 -6.54
CA VAL A 145 -4.47 -6.29 -6.28
C VAL A 145 -4.42 -5.28 -7.42
N MET A 146 -4.46 -5.75 -8.68
CA MET A 146 -4.28 -4.90 -9.87
C MET A 146 -5.54 -4.12 -10.29
N GLY A 147 -6.63 -4.20 -9.54
CA GLY A 147 -7.80 -3.36 -9.79
C GLY A 147 -9.06 -3.80 -9.07
N GLY A 148 -9.27 -5.10 -8.84
CA GLY A 148 -10.50 -5.61 -8.24
C GLY A 148 -10.82 -4.98 -6.88
N ASN A 149 -9.81 -4.85 -6.01
CA ASN A 149 -9.96 -4.25 -4.69
C ASN A 149 -10.19 -2.73 -4.75
N LEU A 150 -9.53 -2.03 -5.68
CA LEU A 150 -9.72 -0.60 -5.86
C LEU A 150 -11.13 -0.29 -6.36
N SER A 151 -11.63 -1.06 -7.33
CA SER A 151 -13.01 -0.95 -7.80
C SER A 151 -14.04 -1.19 -6.68
N ALA A 152 -13.79 -2.19 -5.82
CA ALA A 152 -14.66 -2.47 -4.67
C ALA A 152 -14.68 -1.33 -3.63
N MET A 153 -13.56 -0.60 -3.49
CA MET A 153 -13.45 0.55 -2.60
C MET A 153 -14.23 1.77 -3.11
N PHE A 154 -14.48 1.85 -4.42
CA PHE A 154 -15.20 2.96 -5.06
C PHE A 154 -16.39 2.43 -5.88
N PRO A 155 -17.47 1.96 -5.23
CA PRO A 155 -18.58 1.26 -5.89
C PRO A 155 -19.41 2.12 -6.85
N GLY A 156 -19.24 3.45 -6.83
CA GLY A 156 -19.84 4.38 -7.80
C GLY A 156 -19.09 4.49 -9.13
N GLY A 157 -17.92 3.84 -9.25
CA GLY A 157 -17.08 3.86 -10.43
C GLY A 157 -16.15 5.09 -10.54
N TRP A 158 -15.10 4.91 -11.32
CA TRP A 158 -14.25 5.97 -11.89
C TRP A 158 -14.33 5.83 -13.41
N TYR A 159 -15.46 6.24 -13.97
CA TYR A 159 -15.68 6.27 -15.42
C TYR A 159 -16.34 7.58 -15.82
#